data_AF-A0A8B6XQM7-F1
#
_entry.id   AF-A0A8B6XQM7-F1
#
_cell.length_a   1.000
_cell.length_b   1.000
_cell.length_c   1.000
_cell.angle_alpha   90.00
_cell.angle_beta   90.00
_cell.angle_gamma   90.00
#
_symmetry.space_group_name_H-M   'P 1'
#
loop_
_entity.id
_entity.type
_entity.pdbx_description
1 polymer ?
#
loop_
_entity_poly.entity_id
_entity_poly.type
_entity_poly.pdbx_seq_one_letter_code
_entity_poly.pdbx_strand_id
1 'polypeptide(L)'
;MSGAKARFEYKAETDQVPHPSARTRGEYLSLLNIDHPPTVIRGTGIICTIGPSSQSVDTLKKLIESGLNIARLNFSHGTYEVNKSF
;
A
#
# COMPACT_ATOMS: atom_id res chain seq x y z
N MET A 1 -15.99 -15.37 -17.72
CA MET A 1 -15.81 -16.50 -16.77
C MET A 1 -14.31 -16.74 -16.68
N SER A 2 -13.59 -16.59 -15.58
CA SER A 2 -13.91 -16.79 -14.18
C SER A 2 -12.95 -15.93 -13.36
N GLY A 3 -13.49 -14.96 -12.59
CA GLY A 3 -12.75 -14.20 -11.57
C GLY A 3 -12.50 -15.09 -10.36
N ALA A 4 -11.70 -16.14 -10.54
CA ALA A 4 -11.46 -17.14 -9.52
C ALA A 4 -10.41 -16.66 -8.53
N LYS A 5 -10.91 -16.23 -7.37
CA LYS A 5 -10.35 -16.50 -6.04
C LYS A 5 -8.97 -15.91 -5.72
N ALA A 6 -8.98 -14.67 -5.25
CA ALA A 6 -8.09 -14.23 -4.18
C ALA A 6 -8.91 -13.58 -3.06
N ARG A 7 -9.96 -14.26 -2.59
CA ARG A 7 -10.37 -14.07 -1.20
C ARG A 7 -9.38 -14.87 -0.37
N PHE A 8 -8.26 -14.24 -0.04
CA PHE A 8 -7.40 -14.73 1.02
C PHE A 8 -8.28 -14.91 2.25
N GLU A 9 -8.41 -16.14 2.74
CA GLU A 9 -9.03 -16.41 4.02
C GLU A 9 -8.24 -15.63 5.07
N TYR A 10 -8.89 -14.65 5.69
CA TYR A 10 -8.34 -13.93 6.82
C TYR A 10 -8.21 -14.90 7.99
N LYS A 11 -7.02 -15.50 8.15
CA LYS A 11 -6.66 -16.22 9.37
C LYS A 11 -6.21 -15.19 10.40
N ALA A 12 -7.11 -14.87 11.33
CA ALA A 12 -6.87 -13.96 12.44
C ALA A 12 -5.71 -14.38 13.38
N GLU A 13 -5.17 -15.60 13.22
CA GLU A 13 -4.15 -16.18 14.12
C GLU A 13 -2.75 -15.58 13.96
N THR A 14 -2.44 -14.85 12.89
CA THR A 14 -1.10 -14.25 12.68
C THR A 14 -1.00 -12.76 13.03
N ASP A 15 -2.09 -12.11 13.43
CA ASP A 15 -2.05 -10.72 13.89
C ASP A 15 -1.66 -10.67 15.37
N GLN A 16 -0.35 -10.67 15.66
CA GLN A 16 0.11 -10.29 17.00
C GLN A 16 0.06 -8.76 17.14
N VAL A 17 -0.88 -8.33 17.98
CA VAL A 17 -0.97 -6.96 18.52
C VAL A 17 0.40 -6.56 19.06
N PRO A 18 0.92 -5.35 18.77
CA PRO A 18 2.28 -5.02 19.15
C PRO A 18 2.39 -4.95 20.67
N HIS A 19 3.25 -5.81 21.23
CA HIS A 19 3.52 -6.04 22.66
C HIS A 19 2.37 -5.70 23.63
N PRO A 20 1.38 -6.59 23.80
CA PRO A 20 0.29 -6.39 24.77
C PRO A 20 0.77 -6.30 26.23
N SER A 21 2.04 -6.63 26.50
CA SER A 21 2.66 -6.50 27.82
C SER A 21 3.12 -5.07 28.16
N ALA A 22 3.29 -4.20 27.16
CA ALA A 22 3.81 -2.85 27.39
C ALA A 22 2.76 -1.97 28.08
N ARG A 23 3.09 -1.44 29.26
CA ARG A 23 2.19 -0.61 30.06
C ARG A 23 2.32 0.88 29.75
N THR A 24 3.42 1.25 29.11
CA THR A 24 3.73 2.64 28.75
C THR A 24 4.25 2.73 27.34
N ARG A 25 4.18 3.93 26.74
CA ARG A 25 4.79 4.20 25.43
C ARG A 25 6.31 3.98 25.43
N GLY A 26 6.99 4.27 26.55
CA GLY A 26 8.43 4.06 26.68
C GLY A 26 8.81 2.58 26.58
N GLU A 27 8.11 1.74 27.36
CA GLU A 27 8.29 0.30 27.32
C GLU A 27 8.00 -0.27 25.92
N TYR A 28 6.92 0.17 25.29
CA TYR A 28 6.57 -0.23 23.92
C TYR A 28 7.69 0.05 22.92
N LEU A 29 8.26 1.26 22.95
CA LEU A 29 9.32 1.67 22.03
C LEU A 29 10.61 0.87 22.27
N SER A 30 10.92 0.55 23.53
CA SER A 30 12.08 -0.28 23.88
C SER A 30 11.93 -1.74 23.46
N LEU A 31 10.70 -2.22 23.29
CA LEU A 31 10.41 -3.60 22.88
C LEU A 31 10.30 -3.78 21.36
N LEU A 32 10.43 -2.72 20.54
CA LEU A 32 10.42 -2.85 19.09
C LEU A 32 11.57 -3.75 18.60
N ASN A 33 11.23 -4.74 17.79
CA ASN A 33 12.18 -5.73 17.28
C ASN A 33 12.18 -5.76 15.75
N ILE A 34 13.36 -5.61 15.13
CA ILE A 34 13.55 -5.62 13.67
C ILE A 34 13.45 -7.03 13.07
N ASP A 35 13.70 -8.06 13.88
CA ASP A 35 13.65 -9.47 13.44
C ASP A 35 12.22 -10.02 13.50
N HIS A 36 11.28 -9.28 14.10
CA HIS A 36 9.87 -9.67 14.13
C HIS A 36 9.18 -9.30 12.81
N PRO A 37 8.62 -10.27 12.07
CA PRO A 37 7.97 -9.98 10.80
C PRO A 37 6.68 -9.17 11.01
N PRO A 38 6.34 -8.25 10.09
CA PRO A 38 5.10 -7.48 10.18
C PRO A 38 3.87 -8.31 9.79
N THR A 39 2.68 -7.81 10.11
CA THR A 39 1.41 -8.33 9.60
C THR A 39 1.38 -8.34 8.06
N VAL A 40 0.79 -9.39 7.49
CA VAL A 40 0.69 -9.60 6.04
C VAL A 40 -0.22 -8.55 5.36
N ILE A 41 -1.20 -8.02 6.10
CA ILE A 41 -2.18 -7.06 5.61
C ILE A 41 -1.71 -5.64 5.89
N ARG A 42 -1.52 -4.86 4.82
CA ARG A 42 -1.28 -3.43 4.93
C ARG A 42 -2.60 -2.69 5.17
N GLY A 43 -2.75 -2.08 6.34
CA GLY A 43 -3.95 -1.30 6.68
C GLY A 43 -4.03 0.09 6.03
N THR A 44 -2.91 0.63 5.53
CA THR A 44 -2.84 1.99 4.96
C THR A 44 -2.78 1.95 3.43
N GLY A 45 -3.55 2.82 2.77
CA GLY A 45 -3.53 2.97 1.31
C GLY A 45 -2.31 3.77 0.81
N ILE A 46 -1.84 3.46 -0.40
CA ILE A 46 -0.76 4.19 -1.07
C ILE A 46 -1.34 5.03 -2.22
N ILE A 47 -0.99 6.31 -2.23
CA ILE A 47 -1.35 7.27 -3.28
C ILE A 47 -0.08 7.64 -4.05
N CYS A 48 -0.07 7.48 -5.38
CA CYS A 48 1.03 7.93 -6.23
C CYS A 48 0.56 9.02 -7.19
N THR A 49 1.36 10.08 -7.33
CA THR A 49 1.12 11.08 -8.38
C THR A 49 1.64 10.56 -9.70
N ILE A 50 0.78 10.53 -10.74
CA ILE A 50 1.15 10.04 -12.07
C ILE A 50 1.71 11.19 -12.89
N GLY A 51 2.79 10.91 -13.62
CA GLY A 51 3.41 11.83 -14.56
C GLY A 51 4.15 11.08 -15.67
N PRO A 52 5.02 11.78 -16.43
CA PRO A 52 5.67 11.22 -17.62
C PRO A 52 6.43 9.91 -17.39
N SER A 53 7.02 9.72 -16.21
CA SER A 53 7.75 8.50 -15.84
C SER A 53 6.86 7.30 -15.52
N SER A 54 5.56 7.53 -15.28
CA SER A 54 4.63 6.51 -14.77
C SER A 54 3.32 6.41 -15.55
N GLN A 55 3.20 7.13 -16.67
CA GLN A 55 1.99 7.17 -17.50
C GLN A 55 1.79 5.95 -18.40
N SER A 56 2.85 5.16 -18.66
CA SER A 56 2.71 3.98 -19.51
C SER A 56 1.91 2.89 -18.79
N VAL A 57 1.07 2.18 -19.54
CA VAL A 57 0.24 1.10 -19.02
C VAL A 57 1.08 0.04 -18.30
N ASP A 58 2.25 -0.30 -18.84
CA ASP A 58 3.13 -1.31 -18.24
C ASP A 58 3.72 -0.85 -16.91
N THR A 59 4.08 0.44 -16.78
CA THR A 59 4.54 0.98 -15.51
C THR A 59 3.40 1.07 -14.51
N LEU A 60 2.19 1.44 -14.94
CA LEU A 60 1.04 1.51 -14.06
C LEU A 60 0.65 0.12 -13.50
N LYS A 61 0.72 -0.93 -14.33
CA LYS A 61 0.54 -2.32 -13.86
C LYS A 61 1.54 -2.68 -12.77
N LYS A 62 2.83 -2.39 -12.99
CA LYS A 62 3.88 -2.61 -11.98
C LYS A 62 3.62 -1.82 -10.69
N LEU A 63 3.10 -0.60 -10.80
CA LEU A 63 2.74 0.21 -9.62
C LEU A 63 1.58 -0.40 -8.84
N ILE A 64 0.56 -0.91 -9.52
CA ILE A 64 -0.57 -1.62 -8.89
C ILE A 64 -0.06 -2.86 -8.15
N GLU A 65 0.78 -3.67 -8.80
CA GLU A 65 1.41 -4.85 -8.20
C GLU A 65 2.31 -4.49 -7.00
N SER A 66 2.98 -3.34 -7.07
CA SER A 66 3.80 -2.80 -5.97
C SER A 66 2.97 -2.17 -4.84
N GLY A 67 1.65 -2.04 -5.02
CA GLY A 67 0.71 -1.64 -3.98
C GLY A 67 0.07 -0.26 -4.13
N LEU A 68 0.07 0.35 -5.31
CA LEU A 68 -0.70 1.58 -5.60
C LEU A 68 -2.21 1.34 -5.39
N ASN A 69 -2.87 2.22 -4.62
CA ASN A 69 -4.33 2.20 -4.44
C ASN A 69 -5.02 3.35 -5.17
N ILE A 70 -4.45 4.55 -5.16
CA ILE A 70 -5.05 5.75 -5.76
C ILE A 70 -4.01 6.45 -6.64
N ALA A 71 -4.35 6.63 -7.92
CA ALA A 71 -3.60 7.48 -8.83
C ALA A 71 -4.04 8.95 -8.65
N ARG A 72 -3.09 9.83 -8.38
CA ARG A 72 -3.29 11.28 -8.30
C ARG A 72 -2.82 11.92 -9.60
N LEU A 73 -3.68 12.67 -10.27
CA LEU A 73 -3.30 13.54 -11.38
C LEU A 73 -3.11 14.95 -10.84
N ASN A 74 -1.91 15.53 -11.02
CA ASN A 74 -1.62 16.87 -10.55
C ASN A 74 -1.90 17.91 -11.65
N PHE A 75 -3.04 18.58 -11.56
CA PHE A 75 -3.49 19.58 -12.55
C PHE A 75 -2.76 20.93 -12.47
N SER A 76 -1.82 21.12 -11.53
CA SER A 76 -0.98 22.33 -11.54
C SER A 76 -0.01 22.36 -12.73
N HIS A 77 0.22 21.21 -13.38
CA HIS A 77 1.08 21.04 -14.54
C HIS A 77 0.37 20.19 -15.60
N GLY A 78 0.87 20.27 -16.84
CA GLY A 78 0.28 19.58 -17.99
C GLY A 78 -0.91 20.34 -18.60
N THR A 79 -1.23 20.01 -19.85
CA THR A 79 -2.45 20.49 -20.51
C THR A 79 -3.60 19.52 -20.21
N TYR A 80 -4.84 19.96 -20.46
CA TYR A 80 -6.01 19.08 -20.36
C TYR A 80 -5.85 17.80 -21.21
N GLU A 81 -5.30 17.94 -22.42
CA GLU A 81 -5.09 16.81 -23.33
C GLU A 81 -4.09 15.77 -22.78
N VAL A 82 -2.99 16.25 -22.20
CA VAL A 82 -1.99 15.38 -21.57
C VAL A 82 -2.61 14.64 -20.38
N ASN A 83 -3.33 15.34 -19.50
CA ASN A 83 -3.98 14.73 -18.34
C ASN A 83 -5.14 13.79 -18.71
N LYS A 84 -5.79 14.01 -19.87
CA LYS A 84 -6.84 13.15 -20.42
C LYS A 84 -6.29 11.86 -21.04
N SER A 85 -5.04 11.89 -21.50
CA SER A 85 -4.39 10.71 -22.08
C SER A 85 -3.79 9.74 -21.05
N PHE A 86 -3.80 10.11 -19.77
CA PHE A 86 -3.28 9.31 -18.65
C PHE A 86 -4.26 8.26 -18.14
#